data_AF-A0A075FUI3-F1
#
_entry.id   AF-A0A075FUI3-F1
#
_cell.length_a   1.000
_cell.length_b   1.000
_cell.length_c   1.000
_cell.angle_alpha   90.00
_cell.angle_beta   90.00
_cell.angle_gamma   90.00
#
_symmetry.space_group_name_H-M   'P 1'
#
loop_
_entity.id
_entity.type
_entity.pdbx_description
1 polymer ?
#
loop_
_entity_poly.entity_id
_entity_poly.type
_entity_poly.pdbx_seq_one_letter_code
_entity_poly.pdbx_strand_id
1 'polypeptide(L)'
;MTGTYNVISENFTLLQAAEKVSKITGCEIQIKSEIEDERHYKVSADKLSLCGFNPSKKLDDGIKEIIDIFSDGKINDFKDKKYSNYEILFGKHEMDEIIRKRLLS
;
A
#
# COMPACT_ATOMS: atom_id res chain seq x y z
N MET A 1 8.55 18.53 18.31
CA MET A 1 8.28 18.71 16.86
C MET A 1 6.77 18.76 16.69
N THR A 2 6.23 19.76 15.99
CA THR A 2 4.78 19.87 15.72
C THR A 2 4.56 20.18 14.24
N GLY A 3 3.46 19.67 13.68
CA GLY A 3 3.07 19.87 12.28
C GLY A 3 3.01 18.58 11.45
N THR A 4 2.61 18.73 10.19
CA THR A 4 2.44 17.63 9.22
C THR A 4 3.69 17.43 8.38
N TYR A 5 4.05 16.17 8.13
CA TYR A 5 5.22 15.75 7.36
C TYR A 5 4.83 14.57 6.47
N ASN A 6 5.27 14.58 5.22
CA ASN A 6 5.17 13.40 4.36
C ASN A 6 6.33 12.45 4.66
N VAL A 7 6.05 11.16 4.74
CA VAL A 7 7.05 10.11 4.89
C VAL A 7 7.08 9.33 3.58
N ILE A 8 8.22 9.37 2.88
CA ILE A 8 8.42 8.64 1.63
C ILE A 8 9.89 8.29 1.45
N SER A 9 10.17 7.12 0.86
CA SER A 9 11.50 6.76 0.36
C SER A 9 11.68 7.18 -1.09
N GLU A 10 10.78 6.75 -1.96
CA GLU A 10 10.86 6.91 -3.41
C GLU A 10 9.45 7.11 -3.99
N ASN A 11 9.31 7.95 -5.02
CA ASN A 11 8.06 8.09 -5.77
C ASN A 11 8.10 7.16 -7.00
N PHE A 12 7.03 6.40 -7.23
CA PHE A 12 6.87 5.54 -8.39
C PHE A 12 5.47 5.65 -8.99
N THR A 13 5.35 5.47 -10.31
CA THR A 13 4.07 5.13 -10.92
C THR A 13 3.70 3.68 -10.62
N LEU A 14 2.42 3.32 -10.77
CA LEU A 14 1.97 1.94 -10.61
C LEU A 14 2.71 0.98 -11.57
N LEU A 15 2.95 1.42 -12.81
CA LEU A 15 3.70 0.64 -13.80
C LEU A 15 5.16 0.44 -13.38
N GLN A 16 5.85 1.48 -12.91
CA GLN A 16 7.23 1.36 -12.44
C GLN A 16 7.36 0.40 -11.25
N ALA A 17 6.40 0.43 -10.33
CA ALA A 17 6.37 -0.52 -9.21
C ALA A 17 6.13 -1.96 -9.71
N ALA A 18 5.19 -2.15 -10.64
CA ALA A 18 4.92 -3.45 -11.25
C ALA A 18 6.13 -4.01 -12.01
N GLU A 19 6.85 -3.18 -12.76
CA GLU A 19 8.10 -3.55 -13.46
C GLU A 19 9.18 -4.03 -12.49
N LYS A 20 9.34 -3.36 -11.34
CA LYS A 20 10.28 -3.79 -10.29
C LYS A 20 9.90 -5.15 -9.71
N VAL A 21 8.61 -5.38 -9.44
CA VAL A 21 8.11 -6.67 -8.95
C VAL A 21 8.34 -7.77 -9.99
N SER A 22 7.98 -7.51 -11.26
CA SER A 22 8.16 -8.45 -12.37
C SER A 22 9.62 -8.81 -12.57
N LYS A 23 10.53 -7.83 -12.52
CA LYS A 23 11.98 -8.08 -12.63
C LYS A 23 12.52 -9.01 -11.54
N ILE A 24 11.99 -8.94 -10.32
CA ILE A 24 12.46 -9.74 -9.19
C ILE A 24 11.82 -11.14 -9.19
N THR A 25 10.53 -11.22 -9.53
CA THR A 25 9.74 -12.45 -9.39
C THR A 25 9.63 -13.27 -10.69
N GLY A 26 9.89 -12.65 -11.83
CA GLY A 26 9.62 -13.21 -13.16
C GLY A 26 8.14 -13.25 -13.54
N CYS A 27 7.25 -12.61 -12.78
CA CYS A 27 5.83 -12.59 -13.11
C CYS A 27 5.53 -11.75 -14.35
N GLU A 28 4.45 -12.08 -15.05
CA GLU A 28 3.95 -11.28 -16.16
C GLU A 28 3.12 -10.09 -15.66
N ILE A 29 3.22 -8.96 -16.36
CA ILE A 29 2.42 -7.77 -16.08
C ILE A 29 1.22 -7.76 -17.03
N GLN A 30 0.01 -7.72 -16.46
CA GLN A 30 -1.23 -7.56 -17.22
C GLN A 30 -1.74 -6.13 -17.07
N ILE A 31 -1.86 -5.41 -18.18
CA ILE A 31 -2.39 -4.04 -18.22
C ILE A 31 -3.85 -4.09 -18.68
N LYS A 32 -4.75 -3.50 -17.89
CA LYS A 32 -6.18 -3.35 -18.18
C LYS A 32 -6.47 -1.92 -18.61
N SER A 33 -6.37 -1.65 -19.90
CA SER A 33 -6.55 -0.29 -20.46
C SER A 33 -7.99 0.24 -20.38
N GLU A 34 -8.95 -0.63 -20.12
CA GLU A 34 -10.36 -0.28 -19.95
C GLU A 34 -10.68 0.32 -18.57
N ILE A 35 -9.74 0.26 -17.63
CA ILE A 35 -9.88 0.84 -16.29
C ILE A 35 -8.97 2.06 -16.20
N GLU A 36 -9.56 3.25 -16.19
CA GLU A 36 -8.83 4.49 -15.99
C GLU A 36 -8.78 4.84 -14.50
N ASP A 37 -7.58 5.11 -14.00
CA ASP A 37 -7.33 5.55 -12.63
C ASP A 37 -6.65 6.91 -12.65
N GLU A 38 -7.43 7.97 -12.40
CA GLU A 38 -6.95 9.36 -12.39
C GLU A 38 -6.11 9.71 -11.15
N ARG A 39 -5.88 8.77 -10.23
CA ARG A 39 -5.16 9.04 -8.99
C ARG A 39 -3.67 9.23 -9.26
N HIS A 40 -3.20 10.45 -9.00
CA HIS A 40 -1.79 10.80 -9.06
C HIS A 40 -1.26 11.19 -7.67
N TYR A 41 -0.58 10.25 -7.00
CA TYR A 41 0.09 10.50 -5.74
C TYR A 41 1.59 10.74 -5.97
N LYS A 42 2.04 11.97 -5.71
CA LYS A 42 3.45 12.33 -5.64
C LYS A 42 3.66 13.26 -4.47
N VAL A 43 4.59 12.94 -3.59
CA VAL A 43 4.89 13.74 -2.38
C VAL A 43 6.38 14.00 -2.25
N SER A 44 6.72 15.05 -1.48
CA SER A 44 8.11 15.35 -1.09
C SER A 44 8.27 15.16 0.42
N ALA A 45 9.39 14.55 0.82
CA ALA A 45 9.86 14.42 2.20
C ALA A 45 10.86 15.52 2.61
N ASP A 46 11.07 16.57 1.80
CA ASP A 46 12.11 17.59 2.07
C ASP A 46 11.98 18.18 3.49
N LYS A 47 10.74 18.47 3.90
CA LYS A 47 10.45 18.98 5.25
C LYS A 47 10.86 18.00 6.36
N LEU A 48 10.69 16.70 6.13
CA LEU A 48 11.04 15.65 7.08
C LEU A 48 12.54 15.41 7.13
N SER A 49 13.23 15.51 5.98
CA SER A 49 14.69 15.35 5.87
C SER A 49 15.44 16.39 6.70
N LEU A 50 14.90 17.61 6.85
CA LEU A 50 15.46 18.64 7.73
C LEU A 50 15.50 18.23 9.21
N CYS A 51 14.71 17.23 9.60
CA CYS A 51 14.71 16.67 10.95
C CYS A 51 15.76 15.56 11.12
N GLY A 52 16.63 15.33 10.12
CA GLY A 52 17.63 14.25 10.12
C GLY A 52 17.06 12.87 9.80
N PHE A 53 15.78 12.78 9.42
CA PHE A 53 15.20 11.54 8.96
C PHE A 53 15.72 11.20 7.56
N ASN A 54 16.17 9.96 7.40
CA ASN A 54 16.52 9.41 6.10
C ASN A 54 15.97 7.98 5.99
N PRO A 55 15.15 7.66 4.98
CA PRO A 55 14.61 6.32 4.79
C PRO A 55 15.74 5.32 4.54
N SER A 56 15.77 4.24 5.34
CA SER A 56 16.79 3.18 5.24
C SER A 56 16.40 2.05 4.29
N LYS A 57 15.14 2.02 3.85
CA LYS A 57 14.56 0.97 3.02
C LYS A 57 14.02 1.55 1.71
N LYS A 58 14.22 0.83 0.64
CA LYS A 58 13.75 1.13 -0.72
C LYS A 58 12.63 0.19 -1.13
N LEU A 59 12.00 0.48 -2.27
CA LEU A 59 10.96 -0.40 -2.82
C LEU A 59 11.46 -1.84 -3.00
N ASP A 60 12.68 -2.03 -3.47
CA ASP A 60 13.25 -3.36 -3.71
C ASP A 60 13.44 -4.16 -2.40
N ASP A 61 13.71 -3.48 -1.28
CA ASP A 61 13.79 -4.13 0.04
C ASP A 61 12.41 -4.61 0.47
N GLY A 62 11.38 -3.78 0.30
CA GLY A 62 9.99 -4.13 0.61
C GLY A 62 9.49 -5.30 -0.23
N ILE A 63 9.83 -5.36 -1.52
CA ILE A 63 9.47 -6.49 -2.39
C ILE A 63 10.08 -7.78 -1.85
N LYS A 64 11.37 -7.77 -1.49
CA LYS A 64 12.05 -8.95 -0.94
C LYS A 64 11.46 -9.37 0.41
N GLU A 65 11.20 -8.42 1.31
CA GLU A 65 10.59 -8.72 2.61
C GLU A 65 9.21 -9.38 2.47
N ILE A 66 8.41 -8.96 1.48
CA ILE A 66 7.13 -9.60 1.18
C ILE A 66 7.36 -11.03 0.68
N ILE A 67 8.27 -11.24 -0.29
CA ILE A 67 8.61 -12.58 -0.81
C ILE A 67 9.07 -13.51 0.32
N ASP A 68 9.96 -13.04 1.19
CA ASP A 68 10.51 -13.80 2.31
C ASP A 68 9.40 -14.21 3.29
N ILE A 69 8.47 -13.32 3.61
CA ILE A 69 7.35 -13.61 4.52
C ILE A 69 6.44 -14.74 3.99
N PHE A 70 6.19 -14.78 2.68
CA PHE A 70 5.43 -15.88 2.06
C PHE A 70 6.26 -17.16 1.99
N SER A 71 7.54 -17.06 1.65
CA SER A 71 8.45 -18.20 1.54
C SER A 71 8.68 -18.89 2.90
N ASP A 72 8.69 -18.11 3.97
CA ASP A 72 8.82 -18.58 5.35
C ASP A 72 7.50 -19.14 5.92
N GLY A 73 6.38 -19.08 5.17
CA GLY A 73 5.07 -19.53 5.63
C GLY A 73 4.46 -18.69 6.76
N LYS A 74 5.01 -17.50 7.03
CA LYS A 74 4.49 -16.55 8.04
C LYS A 74 3.15 -15.96 7.60
N ILE A 75 2.99 -15.76 6.29
CA ILE A 75 1.70 -15.46 5.65
C ILE A 75 1.47 -16.52 4.58
N ASN A 76 0.33 -17.21 4.69
CA ASN A 76 -0.07 -18.24 3.72
C ASN A 76 -1.17 -17.74 2.78
N ASP A 77 -1.98 -16.77 3.22
CA ASP A 77 -3.04 -16.17 2.43
C ASP A 77 -3.10 -14.65 2.67
N PHE A 78 -2.83 -13.87 1.62
CA PHE A 78 -2.90 -12.42 1.67
C PHE A 78 -4.34 -11.89 1.68
N LYS A 79 -5.32 -12.75 1.40
CA LYS A 79 -6.76 -12.41 1.38
C LYS A 79 -7.44 -12.69 2.72
N ASP A 80 -6.70 -13.14 3.73
CA ASP A 80 -7.24 -13.31 5.08
C ASP A 80 -7.83 -11.97 5.58
N LYS A 81 -9.03 -12.03 6.16
CA LYS A 81 -9.82 -10.87 6.62
C LYS A 81 -9.03 -9.93 7.50
N LYS A 82 -8.09 -10.46 8.28
CA LYS A 82 -7.22 -9.66 9.16
C LYS A 82 -6.34 -8.64 8.42
N TYR A 83 -6.16 -8.79 7.11
CA TYR A 83 -5.42 -7.85 6.25
C TYR A 83 -6.34 -6.90 5.47
N SER A 84 -7.66 -7.00 5.66
CA SER A 84 -8.65 -6.17 4.97
C SER A 84 -9.28 -5.17 5.93
N ASN A 85 -8.95 -3.88 5.76
CA ASN A 85 -9.60 -2.81 6.52
C ASN A 85 -11.12 -2.80 6.29
N TYR A 86 -11.56 -3.04 5.06
CA TYR A 86 -12.98 -3.09 4.71
C TYR A 86 -13.69 -4.23 5.47
N GLU A 87 -13.20 -5.47 5.36
CA GLU A 87 -13.88 -6.60 5.99
C GLU A 87 -13.85 -6.54 7.52
N ILE A 88 -12.79 -5.97 8.12
CA ILE A 88 -12.73 -5.76 9.58
C ILE A 88 -13.73 -4.69 10.02
N LEU A 89 -13.85 -3.59 9.26
CA LEU A 89 -14.75 -2.49 9.61
C LEU A 89 -16.23 -2.88 9.48
N PHE A 90 -16.58 -3.58 8.40
CA PHE A 90 -17.96 -4.00 8.11
C PHE A 90 -18.32 -5.37 8.72
N GLY A 91 -17.34 -6.15 9.17
CA GLY A 91 -17.60 -7.40 9.91
C GLY A 91 -18.01 -7.18 11.37
N LYS A 92 -17.90 -5.94 11.89
CA LYS A 92 -18.34 -5.59 13.25
C LYS A 92 -19.79 -5.14 13.23
N HIS A 93 -20.67 -5.97 13.78
CA HIS A 93 -22.13 -5.77 13.84
C HIS A 93 -22.60 -4.38 14.33
N GLU A 94 -21.81 -3.65 15.12
CA GLU A 94 -22.17 -2.30 15.61
C GLU A 94 -22.04 -1.19 14.55
N MET A 95 -21.22 -1.38 13.50
CA MET A 95 -20.94 -0.32 12.51
C MET A 95 -21.95 -0.31 11.35
N ASP A 96 -22.55 -1.46 11.06
CA ASP A 96 -23.48 -1.63 9.94
C ASP A 96 -24.73 -0.75 10.05
N GLU A 97 -25.28 -0.57 11.26
CA GLU A 97 -26.44 0.32 11.45
C GLU A 97 -26.07 1.79 11.24
N ILE A 98 -24.91 2.23 11.76
CA ILE A 98 -24.47 3.63 11.70
C ILE A 98 -24.10 4.02 10.27
N ILE A 99 -23.39 3.17 9.54
CA ILE A 99 -23.00 3.45 8.15
C ILE A 99 -24.20 3.37 7.20
N ARG A 100 -25.11 2.39 7.36
CA ARG A 100 -26.36 2.34 6.58
C ARG A 100 -27.20 3.59 6.76
N LYS A 101 -27.33 4.08 8.00
CA LYS A 101 -28.09 5.29 8.31
C LYS A 101 -27.49 6.56 7.68
N ARG A 102 -26.18 6.58 7.44
CA ARG A 102 -25.44 7.75 6.90
C ARG A 102 -25.26 7.73 5.38
N LEU A 103 -25.32 6.55 4.75
CA LEU A 103 -25.28 6.40 3.29
C LEU A 103 -26.68 6.48 2.65
N LEU A 104 -27.75 6.26 3.43
CA LEU A 104 -29.15 6.34 2.99
C LEU A 104 -29.86 7.61 3.46
N SER A 105 -29.14 8.55 4.06
CA SER A 105 -29.58 9.92 4.40
C SER A 105 -28.97 10.92 3.45
#